data_AF-M1NZF2-F1
#
_entry.id   AF-M1NZF2-F1
#
_cell.length_a   1.000
_cell.length_b   1.000
_cell.length_c   1.000
_cell.angle_alpha   90.00
_cell.angle_beta   90.00
_cell.angle_gamma   90.00
#
_symmetry.space_group_name_H-M   'P 1'
#
loop_
_entity.id
_entity.type
_entity.pdbx_description
1 polymer ?
#
loop_
_entity_poly.entity_id
_entity_poly.type
_entity_poly.pdbx_seq_one_letter_code
_entity_poly.pdbx_strand_id
1 'polypeptide(L)'
;MHRQEHSLAEKKDSDETSEHDIWLLNEEYQYYDYIASDKALSSIRLPDNSPFFEQDIDERMEELLRRFKGNVEENNLKRPDIAILNKEGAAVIVEFKAPGVSMDNHVADLMEYSQLLLAKSNGKLQQFYGYLIGSTLNPNRLSHWIKFSGRNGYFSTAQIKEPGTNHVVGELRSEILFYEDLISKTS
;
A
#
# COMPACT_ATOMS: atom_id res chain seq x y z
N MET A 1 -15.44 46.15 36.38
CA MET A 1 -14.83 46.48 35.08
C MET A 1 -13.39 46.00 35.10
N HIS A 2 -13.12 44.85 34.50
CA HIS A 2 -11.82 44.19 34.48
C HIS A 2 -10.93 44.78 33.39
N ARG A 3 -9.70 45.16 33.73
CA ARG A 3 -8.63 45.60 32.84
C ARG A 3 -7.87 44.35 32.36
N GLN A 4 -7.76 44.16 31.05
CA GLN A 4 -6.92 43.13 30.44
C GLN A 4 -5.45 43.58 30.51
N GLU A 5 -4.58 42.71 31.02
CA GLU A 5 -3.14 42.73 30.72
C GLU A 5 -2.82 41.54 29.83
N HIS A 6 -2.45 41.82 28.59
CA HIS A 6 -1.81 40.88 27.69
C HIS A 6 -0.33 40.78 28.07
N SER A 7 0.16 39.58 28.34
CA SER A 7 1.59 39.32 28.43
C SER A 7 1.94 37.91 27.99
N LEU A 8 2.93 37.86 27.10
CA LEU A 8 3.86 36.76 26.80
C LEU A 8 3.37 35.65 25.86
N ALA A 9 3.58 35.90 24.57
CA ALA A 9 3.92 34.86 23.60
C ALA A 9 5.39 34.46 23.79
N GLU A 10 5.65 33.18 24.11
CA GLU A 10 6.65 32.28 23.49
C GLU A 10 7.09 31.14 24.44
N LYS A 11 6.71 29.90 24.08
CA LYS A 11 7.45 28.61 24.13
C LYS A 11 6.44 27.46 24.02
N LYS A 12 6.32 26.78 22.87
CA LYS A 12 7.13 25.66 22.36
C LYS A 12 6.76 24.32 23.05
N ASP A 13 5.95 23.53 22.37
CA ASP A 13 6.07 22.07 22.14
C ASP A 13 5.09 21.76 20.99
N SER A 14 5.52 21.48 19.76
CA SER A 14 5.91 20.13 19.30
C SER A 14 5.16 19.02 20.02
N ASP A 15 3.86 18.91 19.75
CA ASP A 15 3.25 17.58 19.66
C ASP A 15 3.17 17.22 18.19
N GLU A 16 4.18 16.46 17.79
CA GLU A 16 4.30 15.81 16.50
C GLU A 16 3.05 14.98 16.24
N THR A 17 2.43 15.29 15.12
CA THR A 17 1.60 14.40 14.30
C THR A 17 2.07 12.94 14.41
N SER A 18 1.40 12.15 15.24
CA SER A 18 1.64 10.70 15.34
C SER A 18 0.36 9.94 15.74
N GLU A 19 -0.79 10.38 15.26
CA GLU A 19 -1.98 9.53 15.18
C GLU A 19 -2.11 8.99 13.74
N HIS A 20 -1.18 8.11 13.37
CA HIS A 20 -1.38 7.21 12.23
C HIS A 20 -1.77 5.84 12.78
N ASP A 21 -2.99 5.82 13.30
CA ASP A 21 -3.80 4.61 13.32
C ASP A 21 -4.02 4.13 11.90
N ILE A 22 -4.28 2.83 11.76
CA ILE A 22 -4.52 2.20 10.48
C ILE A 22 -5.73 2.88 9.84
N TRP A 23 -5.45 3.85 8.97
CA TRP A 23 -6.40 4.69 8.24
C TRP A 23 -7.13 3.93 7.14
N LEU A 24 -7.06 2.59 7.15
CA LEU A 24 -7.69 1.73 6.14
C LEU A 24 -9.23 1.83 6.18
N LEU A 25 -9.83 2.42 7.22
CA LEU A 25 -11.28 2.45 7.43
C LEU A 25 -11.79 3.71 8.15
N ASN A 26 -11.14 4.86 8.02
CA ASN A 26 -11.77 6.10 8.50
C ASN A 26 -12.94 6.45 7.55
N GLU A 27 -14.09 6.83 8.12
CA GLU A 27 -15.43 6.89 7.49
C GLU A 27 -15.57 7.78 6.23
N GLU A 28 -14.50 8.39 5.73
CA GLU A 28 -14.48 9.25 4.54
C GLU A 28 -14.33 8.49 3.21
N TYR A 29 -13.93 7.22 3.21
CA TYR A 29 -13.73 6.46 1.97
C TYR A 29 -14.93 5.55 1.61
N GLN A 30 -16.16 6.05 1.69
CA GLN A 30 -17.38 5.27 1.39
C GLN A 30 -17.58 4.88 -0.09
N TYR A 31 -16.55 4.99 -0.95
CA TYR A 31 -16.65 4.74 -2.39
C TYR A 31 -15.62 3.72 -2.90
N TYR A 32 -15.46 2.60 -2.18
CA TYR A 32 -14.62 1.51 -2.62
C TYR A 32 -15.33 0.61 -3.63
N ASP A 33 -14.73 0.43 -4.80
CA ASP A 33 -14.89 -0.81 -5.56
C ASP A 33 -13.88 -1.81 -4.98
N TYR A 34 -14.25 -2.48 -3.88
CA TYR A 34 -13.39 -3.50 -3.28
C TYR A 34 -13.25 -4.69 -4.23
N ILE A 35 -12.01 -5.06 -4.58
CA ILE A 35 -11.72 -6.22 -5.41
C ILE A 35 -10.95 -7.23 -4.57
N ALA A 36 -11.67 -8.23 -4.08
CA ALA A 36 -11.06 -9.40 -3.47
C ALA A 36 -10.10 -10.10 -4.46
N SER A 37 -9.08 -10.77 -3.94
CA SER A 37 -8.08 -11.52 -4.73
C SER A 37 -8.66 -12.50 -5.76
N ASP A 38 -9.91 -12.94 -5.60
CA ASP A 38 -10.60 -13.91 -6.46
C ASP A 38 -11.26 -13.30 -7.71
N LYS A 39 -11.51 -12.00 -7.75
CA LYS A 39 -12.12 -11.33 -8.91
C LYS A 39 -11.05 -10.94 -9.93
N ALA A 40 -11.30 -11.26 -11.21
CA ALA A 40 -10.43 -10.87 -12.31
C ALA A 40 -10.36 -9.33 -12.44
N LEU A 41 -9.16 -8.76 -12.50
CA LEU A 41 -8.94 -7.32 -12.67
C LEU A 41 -9.51 -6.84 -14.01
N SER A 42 -9.39 -7.64 -15.07
CA SER A 42 -9.96 -7.36 -16.40
C SER A 42 -11.49 -7.26 -16.40
N SER A 43 -12.17 -7.75 -15.37
CA SER A 43 -13.64 -7.68 -15.23
C SER A 43 -14.14 -6.34 -14.68
N ILE A 44 -13.25 -5.49 -14.17
CA ILE A 44 -13.63 -4.22 -13.53
C ILE A 44 -14.09 -3.23 -14.61
N ARG A 45 -15.20 -2.56 -14.34
CA ARG A 45 -15.85 -1.60 -15.24
C ARG A 45 -16.03 -0.27 -14.54
N LEU A 46 -15.84 0.81 -15.29
CA LEU A 46 -16.19 2.16 -14.89
C LEU A 46 -17.71 2.37 -14.94
N PRO A 47 -18.26 3.45 -14.36
CA PRO A 47 -19.71 3.74 -14.41
C PRO A 47 -20.28 3.85 -15.83
N ASP A 48 -19.46 4.20 -16.82
CA ASP A 48 -19.81 4.24 -18.24
C ASP A 48 -19.67 2.88 -18.95
N ASN A 49 -19.43 1.81 -18.20
CA ASN A 49 -19.21 0.44 -18.65
C ASN A 49 -17.92 0.22 -19.48
N SER A 50 -17.01 1.19 -19.51
CA SER A 50 -15.68 1.01 -20.10
C SER A 50 -14.77 0.17 -19.17
N PRO A 51 -13.78 -0.57 -19.70
CA PRO A 51 -12.88 -1.36 -18.88
C PRO A 51 -11.93 -0.46 -18.07
N PHE A 52 -11.74 -0.78 -16.79
CA PHE A 52 -10.80 -0.04 -15.94
C PHE A 52 -9.35 -0.33 -16.34
N PHE A 53 -9.03 -1.61 -16.52
CA PHE A 53 -7.72 -2.12 -16.91
C PHE A 53 -7.71 -2.62 -18.36
N GLU A 54 -6.51 -2.69 -18.95
CA GLU A 54 -6.28 -3.44 -20.19
C GLU A 54 -6.62 -4.94 -20.02
N GLN A 55 -6.98 -5.61 -21.12
CA GLN A 55 -7.53 -6.97 -21.09
C GLN A 55 -6.53 -8.03 -20.58
N ASP A 56 -5.23 -7.83 -20.79
CA ASP A 56 -4.18 -8.77 -20.40
C ASP A 56 -3.70 -8.60 -18.93
N ILE A 57 -4.32 -7.71 -18.14
CA ILE A 57 -3.89 -7.44 -16.76
C ILE A 57 -3.78 -8.71 -15.90
N ASP A 58 -4.74 -9.63 -16.01
CA ASP A 58 -4.75 -10.84 -15.18
C ASP A 58 -3.60 -11.79 -15.56
N GLU A 59 -3.35 -11.96 -16.86
CA GLU A 59 -2.21 -12.73 -17.38
C GLU A 59 -0.88 -12.12 -16.92
N ARG A 60 -0.72 -10.79 -17.02
CA ARG A 60 0.49 -10.09 -16.56
C ARG A 60 0.70 -10.16 -15.05
N MET A 61 -0.40 -10.12 -14.28
CA MET A 61 -0.35 -10.30 -12.84
C MET A 61 0.11 -11.72 -12.50
N GLU A 62 -0.39 -12.72 -13.21
CA GLU A 62 0.03 -14.11 -13.04
C GLU A 62 1.50 -14.33 -13.41
N GLU A 63 1.97 -13.77 -14.53
CA GLU A 63 3.40 -13.75 -14.91
C GLU A 63 4.27 -13.13 -13.82
N LEU A 64 3.82 -12.03 -13.22
CA LEU A 64 4.51 -11.36 -12.12
C LEU A 64 4.58 -12.24 -10.87
N LEU A 65 3.46 -12.87 -10.48
CA LEU A 65 3.40 -13.77 -9.33
C LEU A 65 4.30 -15.00 -9.52
N ARG A 66 4.39 -15.54 -10.75
CA ARG A 66 5.29 -16.64 -11.09
C ARG A 66 6.76 -16.22 -10.95
N ARG A 67 7.11 -14.97 -11.28
CA ARG A 67 8.48 -14.44 -11.06
C ARG A 67 8.84 -14.37 -9.58
N PHE A 68 7.93 -13.93 -8.71
CA PHE A 68 8.19 -13.87 -7.27
C PHE A 68 8.37 -15.24 -6.63
N LYS A 69 7.56 -16.21 -7.06
CA LYS A 69 7.50 -17.54 -6.42
C LYS A 69 8.40 -18.57 -7.12
N GLY A 70 8.97 -18.28 -8.29
CA GLY A 70 9.76 -19.23 -9.06
C GLY A 70 8.94 -20.45 -9.51
N ASN A 71 9.56 -21.63 -9.56
CA ASN A 71 8.92 -22.91 -9.98
C ASN A 71 8.05 -23.55 -8.88
N VAL A 72 7.52 -22.77 -7.93
CA VAL A 72 6.60 -23.29 -6.90
C VAL A 72 5.26 -23.65 -7.56
N GLU A 73 4.69 -24.80 -7.18
CA GLU A 73 3.46 -25.34 -7.78
C GLU A 73 2.35 -24.28 -7.94
N GLU A 74 1.65 -24.33 -9.08
CA GLU A 74 0.66 -23.32 -9.54
C GLU A 74 -0.42 -23.00 -8.50
N ASN A 75 -0.73 -23.94 -7.61
CA ASN A 75 -1.77 -23.83 -6.58
C ASN A 75 -1.51 -22.78 -5.50
N ASN A 76 -0.33 -22.15 -5.47
CA ASN A 76 0.05 -21.16 -4.47
C ASN A 76 0.23 -19.73 -5.00
N LEU A 77 -0.11 -19.47 -6.28
CA LEU A 77 -0.03 -18.15 -6.93
C LEU A 77 -1.20 -17.23 -6.53
N LYS A 78 -1.42 -17.03 -5.23
CA LYS A 78 -2.40 -16.03 -4.75
C LYS A 78 -1.87 -14.61 -4.98
N ARG A 79 -2.70 -13.78 -5.61
CA ARG A 79 -2.55 -12.33 -5.74
C ARG A 79 -2.80 -11.64 -4.40
N PRO A 80 -2.17 -10.47 -4.12
CA PRO A 80 -2.61 -9.61 -3.01
C PRO A 80 -4.09 -9.22 -3.16
N ASP A 81 -4.67 -8.78 -2.04
CA ASP A 81 -5.95 -8.10 -2.07
C ASP A 81 -5.74 -6.66 -2.55
N ILE A 82 -6.63 -6.18 -3.44
CA ILE A 82 -6.48 -4.87 -4.09
C ILE A 82 -7.79 -4.11 -3.99
N ALA A 83 -7.77 -2.93 -3.35
CA ALA A 83 -8.91 -2.02 -3.39
C ALA A 83 -8.61 -0.87 -4.37
N ILE A 84 -9.58 -0.55 -5.23
CA ILE A 84 -9.45 0.55 -6.19
C ILE A 84 -10.24 1.75 -5.69
N LEU A 85 -9.55 2.88 -5.56
CA LEU A 85 -10.07 4.18 -5.19
C LEU A 85 -10.08 5.05 -6.44
N ASN A 86 -11.02 4.75 -7.33
CA ASN A 86 -11.06 5.32 -8.68
C ASN A 86 -11.16 6.85 -8.68
N LYS A 87 -11.97 7.43 -7.78
CA LYS A 87 -12.15 8.90 -7.71
C LYS A 87 -10.87 9.61 -7.27
N GLU A 88 -10.05 8.93 -6.48
CA GLU A 88 -8.80 9.40 -5.91
C GLU A 88 -7.59 9.07 -6.79
N GLY A 89 -7.78 8.30 -7.87
CA GLY A 89 -6.70 7.80 -8.72
C GLY A 89 -5.72 6.92 -7.95
N ALA A 90 -6.22 6.17 -6.97
CA ALA A 90 -5.40 5.44 -6.01
C ALA A 90 -5.76 3.95 -5.90
N ALA A 91 -4.81 3.16 -5.43
CA ALA A 91 -5.00 1.74 -5.13
C ALA A 91 -4.41 1.40 -3.76
N VAL A 92 -5.09 0.54 -3.01
CA VAL A 92 -4.56 -0.09 -1.81
C VAL A 92 -4.22 -1.54 -2.12
N ILE A 93 -3.00 -1.96 -1.79
CA ILE A 93 -2.49 -3.31 -2.01
C ILE A 93 -2.20 -3.91 -0.64
N VAL A 94 -2.81 -5.04 -0.30
CA VAL A 94 -2.60 -5.73 0.98
C VAL A 94 -2.04 -7.12 0.71
N GLU A 95 -0.83 -7.36 1.18
CA GLU A 95 -0.10 -8.62 1.02
C GLU A 95 0.14 -9.26 2.39
N PHE A 96 -0.48 -10.42 2.62
CA PHE A 96 -0.28 -11.21 3.83
C PHE A 96 0.82 -12.26 3.64
N LYS A 97 1.72 -12.38 4.62
CA LYS A 97 2.73 -13.44 4.69
C LYS A 97 2.36 -14.45 5.76
N ALA A 98 2.38 -15.73 5.40
CA ALA A 98 2.22 -16.81 6.36
C ALA A 98 3.26 -16.70 7.49
N PRO A 99 2.93 -17.14 8.73
CA PRO A 99 3.87 -17.11 9.84
C PRO A 99 5.21 -17.76 9.48
N GLY A 100 6.31 -17.09 9.84
CA GLY A 100 7.68 -17.53 9.55
C GLY A 100 8.20 -17.16 8.15
N VAL A 101 7.35 -16.69 7.23
CA VAL A 101 7.81 -16.16 5.93
C VAL A 101 8.34 -14.74 6.12
N SER A 102 9.59 -14.52 5.75
CA SER A 102 10.28 -13.23 5.95
C SER A 102 9.76 -12.14 5.03
N MET A 103 9.18 -11.08 5.59
CA MET A 103 8.61 -9.95 4.86
C MET A 103 9.65 -9.18 4.04
N ASP A 104 10.88 -9.06 4.49
CA ASP A 104 11.96 -8.35 3.78
C ASP A 104 12.29 -8.95 2.39
N ASN A 105 11.90 -10.21 2.12
CA ASN A 105 11.99 -10.79 0.78
C ASN A 105 10.94 -10.26 -0.20
N HIS A 106 9.88 -9.62 0.30
CA HIS A 106 8.67 -9.28 -0.45
C HIS A 106 8.42 -7.76 -0.52
N VAL A 107 9.35 -6.96 -0.01
CA VAL A 107 9.27 -5.50 -0.07
C VAL A 107 9.22 -4.99 -1.52
N ALA A 108 9.99 -5.63 -2.41
CA ALA A 108 10.03 -5.26 -3.83
C ALA A 108 8.72 -5.60 -4.55
N ASP A 109 7.99 -6.63 -4.10
CA ASP A 109 6.74 -7.08 -4.71
C ASP A 109 5.72 -5.94 -4.79
N LEU A 110 5.60 -5.11 -3.74
CA LEU A 110 4.70 -3.95 -3.69
C LEU A 110 4.98 -2.94 -4.82
N MET A 111 6.26 -2.68 -5.13
CA MET A 111 6.64 -1.78 -6.22
C MET A 111 6.27 -2.36 -7.58
N GLU A 112 6.54 -3.65 -7.80
CA GLU A 112 6.21 -4.31 -9.07
C GLU A 112 4.69 -4.44 -9.29
N TYR A 113 3.90 -4.71 -8.23
CA TYR A 113 2.45 -4.64 -8.31
C TYR A 113 1.97 -3.24 -8.70
N SER A 114 2.51 -2.21 -8.05
CA SER A 114 2.13 -0.82 -8.31
C SER A 114 2.47 -0.38 -9.74
N GLN A 115 3.64 -0.78 -10.25
CA GLN A 115 4.04 -0.53 -11.64
C GLN A 115 3.09 -1.19 -12.63
N LEU A 116 2.74 -2.46 -12.40
CA LEU A 116 1.82 -3.18 -13.28
C LEU A 116 0.42 -2.52 -13.29
N LEU A 117 -0.11 -2.22 -12.11
CA LEU A 117 -1.43 -1.56 -11.96
C LEU A 117 -1.43 -0.17 -12.59
N LEU A 118 -0.38 0.63 -12.41
CA LEU A 118 -0.23 1.94 -13.04
C LEU A 118 -0.27 1.81 -14.56
N ALA A 119 0.57 0.93 -15.13
CA ALA A 119 0.67 0.74 -16.57
C ALA A 119 -0.68 0.29 -17.17
N LYS A 120 -1.29 -0.73 -16.57
CA LYS A 120 -2.51 -1.35 -17.10
C LYS A 120 -3.78 -0.59 -16.81
N SER A 121 -3.76 0.37 -15.88
CA SER A 121 -4.89 1.27 -15.65
C SER A 121 -4.98 2.41 -16.68
N ASN A 122 -4.03 2.52 -17.61
CA ASN A 122 -3.89 3.65 -18.53
C ASN A 122 -3.75 4.99 -17.78
N GLY A 123 -2.95 5.00 -16.71
CA GLY A 123 -2.68 6.20 -15.92
C GLY A 123 -3.81 6.65 -15.00
N LYS A 124 -4.91 5.88 -14.89
CA LYS A 124 -5.98 6.14 -13.92
C LYS A 124 -5.52 5.97 -12.48
N LEU A 125 -4.51 5.13 -12.25
CA LEU A 125 -3.88 4.92 -10.95
C LEU A 125 -2.48 5.53 -10.93
N GLN A 126 -2.24 6.44 -9.99
CA GLN A 126 -0.94 7.08 -9.79
C GLN A 126 -0.49 7.07 -8.33
N GLN A 127 -1.40 6.80 -7.38
CA GLN A 127 -1.11 6.73 -5.95
C GLN A 127 -1.34 5.31 -5.44
N PHE A 128 -0.36 4.75 -4.72
CA PHE A 128 -0.44 3.40 -4.20
C PHE A 128 -0.13 3.36 -2.71
N TYR A 129 -0.93 2.60 -1.98
CA TYR A 129 -0.76 2.34 -0.55
C TYR A 129 -0.56 0.84 -0.36
N GLY A 130 0.69 0.43 -0.12
CA GLY A 130 1.07 -0.97 0.04
C GLY A 130 1.20 -1.37 1.51
N TYR A 131 0.56 -2.46 1.89
CA TYR A 131 0.66 -3.04 3.24
C TYR A 131 1.25 -4.44 3.12
N LEU A 132 2.41 -4.65 3.74
CA LEU A 132 3.03 -5.96 3.88
C LEU A 132 2.89 -6.42 5.33
N ILE A 133 2.12 -7.49 5.54
CA ILE A 133 1.68 -7.91 6.88
C ILE A 133 2.18 -9.31 7.18
N GLY A 134 2.83 -9.52 8.32
CA GLY A 134 3.45 -10.80 8.65
C GLY A 134 3.98 -10.89 10.08
N SER A 135 4.80 -11.92 10.36
CA SER A 135 5.39 -12.16 11.69
C SER A 135 6.92 -12.08 11.73
N THR A 136 7.57 -12.05 10.57
CA THR A 136 9.02 -12.25 10.46
C THR A 136 9.62 -11.20 9.55
N LEU A 137 10.66 -10.53 10.03
CA LEU A 137 11.35 -9.47 9.32
C LEU A 137 12.83 -9.48 9.73
N ASN A 138 13.72 -9.31 8.77
CA ASN A 138 15.10 -8.92 9.04
C ASN A 138 15.29 -7.42 8.74
N PRO A 139 15.29 -6.54 9.76
CA PRO A 139 15.40 -5.09 9.55
C PRO A 139 16.68 -4.65 8.85
N ASN A 140 17.76 -5.42 8.97
CA ASN A 140 19.05 -5.10 8.31
C ASN A 140 18.97 -5.15 6.78
N ARG A 141 17.91 -5.75 6.22
CA ARG A 141 17.65 -5.81 4.78
C ARG A 141 16.76 -4.69 4.28
N LEU A 142 16.25 -3.85 5.18
CA LEU A 142 15.43 -2.71 4.81
C LEU A 142 16.33 -1.50 4.51
N SER A 143 16.35 -1.07 3.26
CA SER A 143 16.98 0.19 2.84
C SER A 143 15.92 1.26 2.61
N HIS A 144 16.13 2.47 3.13
CA HIS A 144 15.20 3.61 3.01
C HIS A 144 13.83 3.43 3.70
N TRP A 145 13.72 2.50 4.64
CA TRP A 145 12.56 2.35 5.51
C TRP A 145 12.79 3.04 6.85
N ILE A 146 11.75 3.69 7.35
CA ILE A 146 11.74 4.39 8.63
C ILE A 146 10.93 3.55 9.61
N LYS A 147 11.49 3.26 10.79
CA LYS A 147 10.75 2.59 11.86
C LYS A 147 9.70 3.54 12.41
N PHE A 148 8.49 3.05 12.67
CA PHE A 148 7.48 3.86 13.35
C PHE A 148 7.88 4.16 14.81
N SER A 149 7.49 5.35 15.28
CA SER A 149 7.54 5.68 16.70
C SER A 149 6.49 4.85 17.45
N GLY A 150 6.92 4.05 18.43
CA GLY A 150 6.01 3.34 19.34
C GLY A 150 5.40 2.02 18.84
N ARG A 151 5.75 1.54 17.65
CA ARG A 151 5.28 0.23 17.12
C ARG A 151 6.40 -0.49 16.37
N ASN A 152 6.24 -1.80 16.15
CA ASN A 152 7.31 -2.64 15.60
C ASN A 152 7.48 -2.46 14.08
N GLY A 153 6.44 -1.99 13.40
CA GLY A 153 6.43 -1.78 11.96
C GLY A 153 7.38 -0.69 11.40
N TYR A 154 7.40 -0.61 10.08
CA TYR A 154 8.19 0.34 9.30
C TYR A 154 7.36 0.97 8.18
N PHE A 155 7.76 2.13 7.68
CA PHE A 155 7.17 2.74 6.48
C PHE A 155 8.23 3.25 5.51
N SER A 156 7.85 3.39 4.25
CA SER A 156 8.66 4.05 3.21
C SER A 156 7.77 4.70 2.16
N THR A 157 8.34 5.68 1.46
CA THR A 157 7.72 6.29 0.27
C THR A 157 8.70 6.19 -0.89
N ALA A 158 8.21 5.75 -2.05
CA ALA A 158 9.01 5.59 -3.25
C ALA A 158 8.29 6.17 -4.47
N GLN A 159 9.05 6.80 -5.36
CA GLN A 159 8.55 7.25 -6.66
C GLN A 159 8.47 6.07 -7.63
N ILE A 160 7.35 5.95 -8.32
CA ILE A 160 7.20 5.04 -9.47
C ILE A 160 7.68 5.81 -10.70
N LYS A 161 8.70 5.27 -11.37
CA LYS A 161 9.31 5.88 -12.54
C LYS A 161 9.09 5.02 -13.76
N GLU A 162 8.80 5.67 -14.89
CA GLU A 162 8.71 4.99 -16.17
C GLU A 162 10.11 4.47 -16.60
N PRO A 163 10.22 3.20 -17.01
CA PRO A 163 11.48 2.64 -17.51
C PRO A 163 12.00 3.42 -18.72
N GLY A 164 13.28 3.78 -18.69
CA GLY A 164 13.96 4.43 -19.81
C GLY A 164 13.92 5.96 -19.80
N THR A 165 12.84 6.59 -19.31
CA THR A 165 12.73 8.07 -19.23
C THR A 165 13.04 8.62 -17.84
N ASN A 166 12.95 7.78 -16.79
CA ASN A 166 13.03 8.18 -15.37
C ASN A 166 11.97 9.21 -14.95
N HIS A 167 10.96 9.45 -15.78
CA HIS A 167 9.86 10.34 -15.43
C HIS A 167 9.05 9.73 -14.29
N VAL A 168 8.75 10.54 -13.28
CA VAL A 168 7.91 10.14 -12.16
C VAL A 168 6.46 10.10 -12.65
N VAL A 169 5.86 8.93 -12.57
CA VAL A 169 4.48 8.66 -13.05
C VAL A 169 3.54 8.29 -11.91
N GLY A 170 4.07 8.03 -10.72
CA GLY A 170 3.28 7.74 -9.53
C GLY A 170 4.10 7.70 -8.25
N GLU A 171 3.44 7.39 -7.15
CA GLU A 171 4.02 7.26 -5.81
C GLU A 171 3.48 5.98 -5.14
N LEU A 172 4.36 5.27 -4.46
CA LEU A 172 4.03 4.16 -3.58
C LEU A 172 4.41 4.53 -2.15
N ARG A 173 3.42 4.58 -1.27
CA ARG A 173 3.59 4.61 0.19
C ARG A 173 3.40 3.21 0.72
N SER A 174 4.39 2.70 1.45
CA SER A 174 4.36 1.32 1.94
C SER A 174 4.52 1.26 3.45
N GLU A 175 3.80 0.34 4.08
CA GLU A 175 3.93 -0.01 5.49
C GLU A 175 4.21 -1.52 5.66
N ILE A 176 5.14 -1.85 6.54
CA ILE A 176 5.36 -3.19 7.07
C ILE A 176 4.72 -3.26 8.45
N LEU A 177 3.76 -4.16 8.62
CA LEU A 177 2.99 -4.33 9.85
C LEU A 177 3.17 -5.75 10.40
N PHE A 178 3.30 -5.86 11.72
CA PHE A 178 3.33 -7.15 12.39
C PHE A 178 1.93 -7.57 12.82
N TYR A 179 1.61 -8.86 12.75
CA TYR A 179 0.31 -9.38 13.22
C TYR A 179 0.01 -8.99 14.67
N GLU A 180 1.02 -8.96 15.55
CA GLU A 180 0.89 -8.55 16.95
C GLU A 180 0.45 -7.08 17.12
N ASP A 181 0.92 -6.20 16.23
CA ASP A 181 0.57 -4.77 16.23
C ASP A 181 -0.90 -4.56 15.80
N LEU A 182 -1.47 -5.50 15.05
CA LEU A 182 -2.87 -5.45 14.60
C LEU A 182 -3.84 -5.96 15.68
N ILE A 183 -3.43 -7.00 16.42
CA ILE A 183 -4.28 -7.65 17.44
C ILE A 183 -4.31 -6.85 18.75
N SER A 184 -3.22 -6.17 19.11
CA SER A 184 -3.12 -5.38 20.34
C SER A 184 -4.03 -4.14 20.41
N LYS A 185 -4.66 -3.74 19.28
CA LYS A 185 -5.58 -2.60 19.20
C LYS A 185 -7.04 -2.92 19.57
N THR A 186 -7.37 -4.17 19.91
CA THR A 186 -8.75 -4.60 20.22
C THR A 186 -9.04 -4.80 21.71
N SER A 187 -8.23 -4.24 22.62
CA SER A 187 -8.40 -4.36 24.08
C SER A 187 -8.49 -3.01 24.77
#